data_AF-A0A181ZA21-F1
#
_entry.id   AF-A0A181ZA21-F1
#
_cell.length_a   1.000
_cell.length_b   1.000
_cell.length_c   1.000
_cell.angle_alpha   90.00
_cell.angle_beta   90.00
_cell.angle_gamma   90.00
#
_symmetry.space_group_name_H-M   'P 1'
#
loop_
_entity.id
_entity.type
_entity.pdbx_description
1 polymer ?
#
loop_
_entity_poly.entity_id
_entity_poly.type
_entity_poly.pdbx_seq_one_letter_code
_entity_poly.pdbx_strand_id
1 'polypeptide(L)'
;MERRTTTTRRVVALTLAVIAAATAVTTATATGASTAPATAATSTEREAADYATDVYGDAWDFTNSGDANTSFTAAPSGVSGGSLNVDLTDGDSVMLVHSISGSVPFGRDGALQPVDTAKYTRLSFSMDQPLANRIGAVYWFTCREQTAACGGGVTFPTVQGKNTYDLDLAASSTLLGKRAWRSAKMVVVRFDPVVLPAHTAKAGTAKIDWVRLHAAPDAAHPHAAMPPGAYGAYTVTPAPQLVVDSPNPSQGADLAAVQRGRSWDFRSAPATGAVRYQDATLLTRDARGITARNAGPAQNDPRVLFPVSAFSGNTYHYLQFDMSYDGKFDLSGNPGGGKMARLIWNVSGSGTPQISNDILTYDSGNQSEVTLDLTARDPLDENAIAPRLGWGGRTVTGLRFDPNEDPGAATWHLRSLHLRADPAAAGSTTVQFHDAAWVAGSTATVAVGMHPPGSRGYVAIAKDVAVAKGTNGAKFTLGSMAPGRYWVKVTLRHPDGSEATTYAAAPVVMRR
;
A
#
# COMPACT_ATOMS: atom_id res chain seq x y z
N MET A 1 -17.18 -57.95 -40.75
CA MET A 1 -17.86 -57.35 -41.91
C MET A 1 -18.22 -55.91 -41.57
N GLU A 2 -18.12 -54.90 -42.43
CA GLU A 2 -17.27 -54.71 -43.63
C GLU A 2 -17.27 -53.18 -43.94
N ARG A 3 -16.11 -52.47 -44.01
CA ARG A 3 -15.43 -52.00 -45.24
C ARG A 3 -16.40 -51.46 -46.31
N ARG A 4 -16.27 -50.25 -46.87
CA ARG A 4 -15.09 -49.51 -47.42
C ARG A 4 -15.32 -47.96 -47.33
N THR A 5 -14.31 -47.07 -47.20
CA THR A 5 -13.43 -46.43 -48.23
C THR A 5 -14.17 -45.91 -49.49
N THR A 6 -13.79 -44.84 -50.20
CA THR A 6 -12.52 -44.06 -50.38
C THR A 6 -12.93 -42.60 -50.83
N THR A 7 -12.16 -41.56 -51.19
CA THR A 7 -10.76 -41.32 -51.66
C THR A 7 -10.31 -39.86 -51.37
N THR A 8 -9.00 -39.57 -51.51
CA THR A 8 -8.29 -38.27 -51.43
C THR A 8 -8.43 -37.35 -52.66
N ARG A 9 -8.00 -36.08 -52.52
CA ARG A 9 -7.15 -35.40 -53.54
C ARG A 9 -6.13 -34.45 -52.89
N ARG A 10 -4.91 -34.41 -53.45
CA ARG A 10 -3.85 -33.41 -53.21
C ARG A 10 -3.65 -32.60 -54.49
N VAL A 11 -3.11 -31.39 -54.38
CA VAL A 11 -2.47 -30.68 -55.49
C VAL A 11 -1.06 -30.28 -55.04
N VAL A 12 -0.08 -30.48 -55.91
CA VAL A 12 1.30 -29.97 -55.77
C VAL A 12 1.54 -29.13 -57.01
N ALA A 13 2.05 -27.91 -56.83
CA ALA A 13 2.52 -27.06 -57.91
C ALA A 13 4.06 -27.02 -57.89
N LEU A 14 4.66 -27.25 -59.04
CA LEU A 14 6.11 -27.20 -59.25
C LEU A 14 6.44 -25.89 -59.97
N THR A 15 7.49 -25.19 -59.56
CA THR A 15 7.96 -23.97 -60.25
C THR A 15 9.46 -24.06 -60.48
N LEU A 16 9.90 -23.98 -61.74
CA LEU A 16 11.31 -23.86 -62.09
C LEU A 16 11.78 -22.42 -61.88
N ALA A 17 13.03 -22.26 -61.46
CA ALA A 17 13.80 -21.02 -61.60
C ALA A 17 15.06 -21.34 -62.41
N VAL A 18 15.36 -20.52 -63.42
CA VAL A 18 16.46 -20.76 -64.36
C VAL A 18 17.76 -20.14 -63.84
N ILE A 19 18.85 -20.91 -63.88
CA ILE A 19 20.20 -20.40 -63.60
C ILE A 19 20.73 -19.71 -64.86
N ALA A 20 20.96 -18.40 -64.77
CA ALA A 20 21.67 -17.62 -65.79
C ALA A 20 22.96 -17.07 -65.19
N ALA A 21 24.11 -17.61 -65.63
CA ALA A 21 25.42 -17.15 -65.17
C ALA A 21 25.91 -15.98 -66.04
N ALA A 22 25.98 -14.78 -65.46
CA ALA A 22 26.56 -13.60 -66.10
C ALA A 22 27.90 -13.24 -65.44
N THR A 23 28.99 -13.36 -66.19
CA THR A 23 30.35 -13.00 -65.72
C THR A 23 30.54 -11.48 -65.73
N ALA A 24 30.31 -10.84 -64.59
CA ALA A 24 30.59 -9.41 -64.39
C ALA A 24 32.09 -9.17 -64.14
N VAL A 25 32.68 -8.22 -64.86
CA VAL A 25 34.07 -7.78 -64.63
C VAL A 25 34.10 -6.83 -63.44
N THR A 26 34.65 -7.28 -62.31
CA THR A 26 34.78 -6.47 -61.09
C THR A 26 35.96 -5.50 -61.21
N THR A 27 35.68 -4.25 -61.58
CA THR A 27 36.62 -3.15 -61.36
C THR A 27 36.72 -2.85 -59.87
N ALA A 28 37.93 -2.96 -59.30
CA ALA A 28 38.17 -2.72 -57.89
C ALA A 28 38.14 -1.22 -57.56
N THR A 29 36.95 -0.66 -57.36
CA THR A 29 36.80 0.65 -56.73
C THR A 29 37.14 0.53 -55.25
N ALA A 30 38.07 1.35 -54.78
CA ALA A 30 38.40 1.44 -53.36
C ALA A 30 37.24 2.12 -52.62
N THR A 31 36.26 1.34 -52.17
CA THR A 31 35.20 1.82 -51.28
C THR A 31 35.82 2.21 -49.95
N GLY A 32 36.10 3.52 -49.78
CA GLY A 32 36.46 4.07 -48.49
C GLY A 32 35.40 3.66 -47.47
N ALA A 33 35.82 2.99 -46.40
CA ALA A 33 34.89 2.44 -45.42
C ALA A 33 34.09 3.59 -44.80
N SER A 34 32.80 3.66 -45.11
CA SER A 34 31.87 4.55 -44.43
C SER A 34 31.85 4.15 -42.96
N THR A 35 32.53 4.92 -42.13
CA THR A 35 32.44 4.79 -40.67
C THR A 35 31.00 5.09 -40.31
N ALA A 36 30.22 4.04 -40.05
CA ALA A 36 28.85 4.19 -39.57
C ALA A 36 28.89 5.16 -38.37
N PRO A 37 28.04 6.21 -38.37
CA PRO A 37 28.07 7.20 -37.30
C PRO A 37 27.88 6.46 -35.98
N ALA A 38 28.83 6.65 -35.05
CA ALA A 38 28.80 5.94 -33.78
C ALA A 38 27.48 6.26 -33.07
N THR A 39 26.63 5.24 -32.92
CA THR A 39 25.35 5.38 -32.22
C THR A 39 25.65 5.94 -30.84
N ALA A 40 25.14 7.14 -30.56
CA ALA A 40 25.33 7.76 -29.25
C ALA A 40 24.85 6.79 -28.18
N ALA A 41 25.70 6.51 -27.18
CA ALA A 41 25.35 5.57 -26.13
C ALA A 41 24.12 6.10 -25.39
N THR A 42 23.05 5.30 -25.36
CA THR A 42 21.86 5.55 -24.56
C THR A 42 22.28 5.86 -23.12
N SER A 43 21.89 7.00 -22.57
CA SER A 43 22.22 7.30 -21.17
C SER A 43 21.48 6.33 -20.25
N THR A 44 22.19 5.79 -19.26
CA THR A 44 21.56 5.02 -18.18
C THR A 44 21.50 5.91 -16.95
N GLU A 45 20.29 6.23 -16.52
CA GLU A 45 20.02 7.09 -15.37
C GLU A 45 19.34 6.26 -14.29
N ARG A 46 19.68 6.52 -13.02
CA ARG A 46 19.00 5.87 -11.91
C ARG A 46 17.67 6.56 -11.62
N GLU A 47 16.63 5.78 -11.37
CA GLU A 47 15.36 6.26 -10.81
C GLU A 47 15.58 7.11 -9.53
N ALA A 48 14.98 8.31 -9.50
CA ALA A 48 15.03 9.22 -8.36
C ALA A 48 14.27 8.64 -7.16
N ALA A 49 14.75 8.93 -5.95
CA ALA A 49 14.09 8.56 -4.71
C ALA A 49 12.64 9.10 -4.67
N ASP A 50 11.67 8.20 -4.60
CA ASP A 50 10.24 8.46 -4.66
C ASP A 50 9.56 8.07 -3.34
N TYR A 51 8.60 8.89 -2.90
CA TYR A 51 7.91 8.70 -1.64
C TYR A 51 7.14 7.37 -1.57
N ALA A 52 6.39 6.98 -2.60
CA ALA A 52 5.59 5.76 -2.55
C ALA A 52 6.50 4.52 -2.50
N THR A 53 7.52 4.50 -3.37
CA THR A 53 8.59 3.49 -3.35
C THR A 53 9.30 3.40 -2.00
N ASP A 54 9.81 4.52 -1.48
CA ASP A 54 10.65 4.55 -0.27
C ASP A 54 9.87 4.32 1.04
N VAL A 55 8.55 4.54 1.06
CA VAL A 55 7.72 4.57 2.28
C VAL A 55 6.69 3.45 2.33
N TYR A 56 6.15 3.04 1.18
CA TYR A 56 5.20 1.93 1.07
C TYR A 56 5.83 0.64 0.53
N GLY A 57 7.00 0.72 -0.13
CA GLY A 57 7.60 -0.40 -0.86
C GLY A 57 6.86 -0.73 -2.17
N ASP A 58 6.02 0.19 -2.64
CA ASP A 58 5.05 0.00 -3.73
C ASP A 58 4.82 1.37 -4.38
N ALA A 59 5.21 1.52 -5.65
CA ALA A 59 5.14 2.78 -6.38
C ALA A 59 3.72 3.02 -6.90
N TRP A 60 3.28 4.28 -7.05
CA TRP A 60 1.98 4.56 -7.68
C TRP A 60 2.05 4.41 -9.22
N ASP A 61 2.35 3.21 -9.70
CA ASP A 61 2.37 2.84 -11.13
C ASP A 61 1.06 2.22 -11.64
N PHE A 62 0.09 2.06 -10.74
CA PHE A 62 -1.25 1.52 -11.01
C PHE A 62 -1.24 0.18 -11.74
N THR A 63 -0.20 -0.63 -11.50
CA THR A 63 -0.19 -2.05 -11.85
C THR A 63 -1.08 -2.86 -10.90
N ASN A 64 -1.35 -2.35 -9.69
CA ASN A 64 -2.14 -3.05 -8.68
C ASN A 64 -3.17 -2.15 -7.97
N SER A 65 -4.21 -2.72 -7.37
CA SER A 65 -5.26 -1.93 -6.70
C SER A 65 -4.82 -1.34 -5.35
N GLY A 66 -3.64 -1.72 -4.83
CA GLY A 66 -3.00 -1.08 -3.69
C GLY A 66 -2.47 0.33 -4.00
N ASP A 67 -2.31 0.70 -5.27
CA ASP A 67 -1.73 1.99 -5.64
C ASP A 67 -2.67 3.17 -5.36
N ALA A 68 -3.98 2.92 -5.28
CA ALA A 68 -5.00 3.92 -4.98
C ALA A 68 -6.02 3.43 -3.95
N ASN A 69 -6.44 4.32 -3.06
CA ASN A 69 -7.67 4.17 -2.29
C ASN A 69 -8.71 5.09 -2.94
N THR A 70 -9.76 4.51 -3.53
CA THR A 70 -10.78 5.26 -4.30
C THR A 70 -12.05 5.52 -3.50
N SER A 71 -12.11 5.09 -2.23
CA SER A 71 -13.24 5.29 -1.31
C SER A 71 -13.61 6.76 -1.08
N PHE A 72 -12.66 7.69 -1.32
CA PHE A 72 -12.86 9.14 -1.19
C PHE A 72 -13.03 9.88 -2.54
N THR A 73 -13.01 9.19 -3.68
CA THR A 73 -13.29 9.78 -5.00
C THR A 73 -14.81 9.82 -5.23
N ALA A 74 -15.34 10.96 -5.67
CA ALA A 74 -16.78 11.16 -5.78
C ALA A 74 -17.40 10.31 -6.92
N ALA A 75 -16.79 10.39 -8.10
CA ALA A 75 -17.16 9.61 -9.27
C ALA A 75 -16.57 8.19 -9.26
N PRO A 76 -17.07 7.27 -10.12
CA PRO A 76 -16.48 5.95 -10.28
C PRO A 76 -15.00 6.02 -10.67
N SER A 77 -14.14 5.38 -9.88
CA SER A 77 -12.71 5.29 -10.15
C SER A 77 -12.13 3.96 -9.67
N GLY A 78 -11.03 3.54 -10.29
CA GLY A 78 -10.37 2.28 -9.95
C GLY A 78 -9.18 1.97 -10.84
N VAL A 79 -8.28 1.12 -10.34
CA VAL A 79 -7.11 0.65 -11.09
C VAL A 79 -7.53 -0.45 -12.07
N SER A 80 -7.23 -0.27 -13.35
CA SER A 80 -7.43 -1.30 -14.38
C SER A 80 -6.45 -1.14 -15.55
N GLY A 81 -5.92 -2.26 -16.03
CA GLY A 81 -5.08 -2.28 -17.24
C GLY A 81 -3.74 -1.53 -17.14
N GLY A 82 -3.17 -1.38 -15.93
CA GLY A 82 -1.95 -0.58 -15.72
C GLY A 82 -2.23 0.94 -15.70
N SER A 83 -3.36 1.34 -15.13
CA SER A 83 -3.75 2.75 -15.00
C SER A 83 -4.83 2.96 -13.94
N LEU A 84 -4.77 4.06 -13.20
CA LEU A 84 -5.91 4.55 -12.42
C LEU A 84 -6.87 5.28 -13.36
N ASN A 85 -8.08 4.75 -13.47
CA ASN A 85 -9.15 5.33 -14.27
C ASN A 85 -10.03 6.17 -13.33
N VAL A 86 -10.27 7.43 -13.67
CA VAL A 86 -11.05 8.38 -12.85
C VAL A 86 -12.11 9.03 -13.75
N ASP A 87 -13.38 8.75 -13.51
CA ASP A 87 -14.47 9.52 -14.14
C ASP A 87 -14.40 10.99 -13.70
N LEU A 88 -14.63 11.91 -14.63
CA LEU A 88 -14.45 13.36 -14.38
C LEU A 88 -15.80 14.04 -14.15
N THR A 89 -16.10 14.36 -12.89
CA THR A 89 -17.25 15.17 -12.43
C THR A 89 -16.80 16.31 -11.52
N ASP A 90 -17.75 17.12 -11.04
CA ASP A 90 -17.50 18.13 -10.01
C ASP A 90 -16.95 17.52 -8.71
N GLY A 91 -15.89 18.13 -8.17
CA GLY A 91 -15.26 17.71 -6.91
C GLY A 91 -14.32 16.50 -6.96
N ASP A 92 -14.09 15.89 -8.13
CA ASP A 92 -13.26 14.68 -8.21
C ASP A 92 -11.79 14.88 -7.86
N SER A 93 -11.28 13.98 -7.03
CA SER A 93 -9.89 13.95 -6.61
C SER A 93 -9.42 12.54 -6.23
N VAL A 94 -8.11 12.36 -6.32
CA VAL A 94 -7.36 11.16 -5.93
C VAL A 94 -6.52 11.50 -4.70
N MET A 95 -6.70 10.76 -3.62
CA MET A 95 -5.87 10.90 -2.42
C MET A 95 -4.62 10.03 -2.57
N LEU A 96 -3.48 10.66 -2.85
CA LEU A 96 -2.19 9.98 -2.98
C LEU A 96 -1.64 9.62 -1.59
N VAL A 97 -1.70 10.60 -0.67
CA VAL A 97 -1.47 10.41 0.77
C VAL A 97 -2.71 10.93 1.48
N HIS A 98 -3.25 10.17 2.43
CA HIS A 98 -4.47 10.57 3.13
C HIS A 98 -4.40 10.34 4.63
N SER A 99 -5.08 11.19 5.39
CA SER A 99 -5.31 11.03 6.81
C SER A 99 -6.56 11.84 7.18
N ILE A 100 -7.41 11.25 8.03
CA ILE A 100 -8.70 11.81 8.46
C ILE A 100 -8.60 12.12 9.95
N SER A 101 -9.06 13.29 10.38
CA SER A 101 -9.07 13.60 11.82
C SER A 101 -10.08 12.72 12.56
N GLY A 102 -9.79 12.40 13.82
CA GLY A 102 -10.59 11.45 14.59
C GLY A 102 -10.44 9.97 14.20
N SER A 103 -9.54 9.58 13.29
CA SER A 103 -9.26 8.15 13.02
C SER A 103 -7.98 7.64 13.68
N VAL A 104 -7.90 6.33 13.94
CA VAL A 104 -6.65 5.63 14.27
C VAL A 104 -5.82 5.43 13.00
N PRO A 105 -4.62 6.03 12.87
CA PRO A 105 -3.84 5.97 11.64
C PRO A 105 -3.09 4.63 11.48
N PHE A 106 -3.38 3.90 10.39
CA PHE A 106 -2.79 2.60 10.02
C PHE A 106 -2.41 2.54 8.54
N GLY A 107 -1.75 1.45 8.11
CA GLY A 107 -1.44 1.22 6.69
C GLY A 107 -0.65 2.38 6.06
N ARG A 108 -1.19 2.94 4.96
CA ARG A 108 -0.58 4.06 4.21
C ARG A 108 -0.99 5.47 4.73
N ASP A 109 -1.69 5.58 5.86
CA ASP A 109 -2.20 6.85 6.42
C ASP A 109 -1.05 7.86 6.67
N GLY A 110 -1.21 9.10 6.20
CA GLY A 110 -0.18 10.14 6.27
C GLY A 110 0.18 10.64 7.68
N ALA A 111 -0.58 10.31 8.72
CA ALA A 111 -0.20 10.49 10.12
C ALA A 111 0.55 9.26 10.71
N LEU A 112 0.53 8.10 10.02
CA LEU A 112 1.53 7.05 10.21
C LEU A 112 2.80 7.37 9.41
N GLN A 113 2.65 7.78 8.16
CA GLN A 113 3.76 7.94 7.20
C GLN A 113 3.73 9.34 6.55
N PRO A 114 4.07 10.42 7.29
CA PRO A 114 4.04 11.77 6.73
C PRO A 114 5.14 12.00 5.70
N VAL A 115 4.83 12.80 4.66
CA VAL A 115 5.79 13.17 3.60
C VAL A 115 6.92 14.03 4.16
N ASP A 116 8.16 13.63 3.83
CA ASP A 116 9.35 14.49 4.00
C ASP A 116 9.44 15.49 2.84
N THR A 117 8.96 16.70 3.09
CA THR A 117 8.92 17.82 2.13
C THR A 117 10.29 18.49 1.87
N ALA A 118 11.33 18.09 2.60
CA ALA A 118 12.70 18.49 2.31
C ALA A 118 13.34 17.55 1.29
N LYS A 119 13.07 16.24 1.40
CA LYS A 119 13.51 15.20 0.45
C LYS A 119 12.67 15.24 -0.84
N TYR A 120 11.37 14.94 -0.74
CA TYR A 120 10.48 14.88 -1.90
C TYR A 120 9.95 16.30 -2.17
N THR A 121 10.15 16.79 -3.40
CA THR A 121 9.92 18.21 -3.75
C THR A 121 9.32 18.41 -5.14
N ARG A 122 9.21 17.35 -5.93
CA ARG A 122 8.63 17.32 -7.27
C ARG A 122 7.51 16.29 -7.33
N LEU A 123 6.45 16.59 -8.09
CA LEU A 123 5.43 15.62 -8.45
C LEU A 123 5.42 15.46 -9.97
N SER A 124 5.83 14.30 -10.45
CA SER A 124 5.71 13.91 -11.86
C SER A 124 4.60 12.88 -12.05
N PHE A 125 3.88 12.93 -13.16
CA PHE A 125 2.85 11.95 -13.50
C PHE A 125 2.58 11.89 -15.00
N SER A 126 2.14 10.73 -15.49
CA SER A 126 1.61 10.59 -16.86
C SER A 126 0.10 10.42 -16.82
N MET A 127 -0.61 11.26 -17.59
CA MET A 127 -2.07 11.29 -17.63
C MET A 127 -2.56 11.51 -19.06
N ASP A 128 -3.48 10.63 -19.49
CA ASP A 128 -4.34 10.79 -20.64
C ASP A 128 -5.69 11.38 -20.20
N GLN A 129 -5.96 12.63 -20.57
CA GLN A 129 -7.20 13.33 -20.21
C GLN A 129 -8.00 13.75 -21.46
N PRO A 130 -9.35 13.75 -21.41
CA PRO A 130 -10.18 13.95 -22.60
C PRO A 130 -10.65 15.41 -22.84
N LEU A 131 -10.27 16.37 -21.99
CA LEU A 131 -10.83 17.73 -21.92
C LEU A 131 -9.80 18.83 -22.22
N ALA A 132 -9.81 19.34 -23.46
CA ALA A 132 -9.01 20.50 -23.84
C ALA A 132 -9.30 21.75 -22.99
N ASN A 133 -8.29 22.61 -22.84
CA ASN A 133 -8.36 23.93 -22.19
C ASN A 133 -8.89 23.89 -20.74
N ARG A 134 -8.39 22.95 -19.94
CA ARG A 134 -8.66 22.84 -18.50
C ARG A 134 -7.41 23.09 -17.66
N ILE A 135 -7.63 23.18 -16.35
CA ILE A 135 -6.58 23.13 -15.32
C ILE A 135 -6.80 21.91 -14.45
N GLY A 136 -5.73 21.31 -13.94
CA GLY A 136 -5.74 20.40 -12.81
C GLY A 136 -5.10 21.08 -11.60
N ALA A 137 -5.14 20.43 -10.45
CA ALA A 137 -4.53 20.94 -9.22
C ALA A 137 -3.89 19.85 -8.36
N VAL A 138 -2.95 20.28 -7.52
CA VAL A 138 -2.36 19.48 -6.44
C VAL A 138 -2.55 20.26 -5.15
N TYR A 139 -3.11 19.61 -4.13
CA TYR A 139 -3.32 20.17 -2.80
C TYR A 139 -2.55 19.37 -1.76
N TRP A 140 -2.15 20.03 -0.68
CA TRP A 140 -1.48 19.38 0.44
C TRP A 140 -1.87 20.03 1.75
N PHE A 141 -1.85 19.25 2.84
CA PHE A 141 -2.29 19.71 4.15
C PHE A 141 -1.35 19.24 5.26
N THR A 142 -1.02 20.17 6.18
CA THR A 142 -0.25 19.88 7.39
C THR A 142 -1.14 19.43 8.56
N CYS A 143 -2.45 19.21 8.33
CA CYS A 143 -3.43 18.82 9.34
C CYS A 143 -4.45 17.82 8.77
N ARG A 144 -4.99 16.93 9.61
CA ARG A 144 -5.88 15.82 9.20
C ARG A 144 -7.31 16.31 8.90
N GLU A 145 -7.64 17.48 9.40
CA GLU A 145 -8.91 18.20 9.23
C GLU A 145 -9.02 18.87 7.85
N GLN A 146 -7.92 18.91 7.08
CA GLN A 146 -7.84 19.45 5.72
C GLN A 146 -8.40 20.89 5.58
N THR A 147 -8.32 21.68 6.66
CA THR A 147 -8.80 23.07 6.64
C THR A 147 -7.96 23.93 5.70
N ALA A 148 -8.59 24.91 5.05
CA ALA A 148 -7.86 25.87 4.20
C ALA A 148 -6.70 26.56 4.94
N ALA A 149 -6.82 26.78 6.26
CA ALA A 149 -5.77 27.38 7.09
C ALA A 149 -4.51 26.50 7.28
N CYS A 150 -4.60 25.19 7.10
CA CYS A 150 -3.46 24.25 7.10
C CYS A 150 -3.11 23.73 5.68
N GLY A 151 -3.85 24.18 4.67
CA GLY A 151 -3.70 23.75 3.28
C GLY A 151 -2.82 24.67 2.43
N GLY A 152 -2.21 24.07 1.42
CA GLY A 152 -1.59 24.74 0.28
C GLY A 152 -1.89 24.00 -1.01
N GLY A 153 -1.35 24.47 -2.13
CA GLY A 153 -1.49 23.80 -3.41
C GLY A 153 -1.07 24.64 -4.61
N VAL A 154 -1.01 24.00 -5.77
CA VAL A 154 -0.72 24.62 -7.08
C VAL A 154 -1.68 24.12 -8.16
N THR A 155 -1.94 24.95 -9.15
CA THR A 155 -2.67 24.60 -10.38
C THR A 155 -1.70 24.38 -11.54
N PHE A 156 -2.04 23.47 -12.45
CA PHE A 156 -1.29 23.26 -13.69
C PHE A 156 -2.23 23.24 -14.90
N PRO A 157 -1.81 23.73 -16.08
CA PRO A 157 -2.60 23.61 -17.30
C PRO A 157 -2.61 22.15 -17.76
N THR A 158 -3.78 21.60 -18.10
CA THR A 158 -3.89 20.24 -18.64
C THR A 158 -3.97 20.27 -20.15
N VAL A 159 -3.17 19.43 -20.82
CA VAL A 159 -3.21 19.22 -22.27
C VAL A 159 -4.06 17.98 -22.57
N GLN A 160 -4.82 18.02 -23.66
CA GLN A 160 -5.67 16.90 -24.08
C GLN A 160 -4.84 15.73 -24.62
N GLY A 161 -5.27 14.51 -24.35
CA GLY A 161 -4.54 13.28 -24.66
C GLY A 161 -3.45 12.96 -23.62
N LYS A 162 -2.67 11.91 -23.89
CA LYS A 162 -1.58 11.45 -23.03
C LYS A 162 -0.42 12.45 -22.98
N ASN A 163 -0.17 12.99 -21.78
CA ASN A 163 0.91 13.93 -21.50
C ASN A 163 1.61 13.55 -20.19
N THR A 164 2.91 13.88 -20.08
CA THR A 164 3.66 13.80 -18.82
C THR A 164 3.82 15.20 -18.25
N TYR A 165 3.60 15.33 -16.95
CA TYR A 165 3.69 16.58 -16.19
C TYR A 165 4.78 16.43 -15.13
N ASP A 166 5.49 17.52 -14.81
CA ASP A 166 6.36 17.65 -13.63
C ASP A 166 6.07 18.99 -12.94
N LEU A 167 5.90 18.97 -11.63
CA LEU A 167 5.47 20.11 -10.82
C LEU A 167 6.44 20.35 -9.66
N ASP A 168 7.07 21.54 -9.63
CA ASP A 168 7.85 21.97 -8.48
C ASP A 168 6.94 22.45 -7.33
N LEU A 169 6.66 21.53 -6.40
CA LEU A 169 5.84 21.81 -5.22
C LEU A 169 6.55 22.79 -4.27
N ALA A 170 7.90 22.81 -4.29
CA ALA A 170 8.70 23.68 -3.45
C ALA A 170 8.78 25.13 -3.96
N ALA A 171 8.51 25.39 -5.24
CA ALA A 171 8.62 26.71 -5.86
C ALA A 171 7.50 27.68 -5.46
N SER A 172 6.25 27.21 -5.24
CA SER A 172 5.13 28.09 -4.89
C SER A 172 3.98 27.38 -4.18
N SER A 173 3.10 28.16 -3.54
CA SER A 173 1.79 27.71 -3.05
C SER A 173 0.79 28.82 -3.32
N THR A 174 -0.13 28.58 -4.25
CA THR A 174 -1.08 29.59 -4.75
C THR A 174 -2.50 29.37 -4.22
N LEU A 175 -2.83 28.13 -3.81
CA LEU A 175 -4.15 27.71 -3.36
C LEU A 175 -4.30 27.71 -1.83
N LEU A 176 -5.56 27.71 -1.38
CA LEU A 176 -5.96 27.66 0.04
C LEU A 176 -5.27 28.74 0.89
N GLY A 177 -4.86 28.42 2.12
CA GLY A 177 -4.06 29.29 3.00
C GLY A 177 -2.59 29.41 2.59
N LYS A 178 -2.23 29.00 1.36
CA LYS A 178 -0.91 29.16 0.75
C LYS A 178 0.24 28.60 1.60
N ARG A 179 0.00 27.51 2.34
CA ARG A 179 1.07 26.80 3.05
C ARG A 179 2.12 26.33 2.04
N ALA A 180 3.35 26.82 2.15
CA ALA A 180 4.44 26.38 1.31
C ALA A 180 4.72 24.88 1.53
N TRP A 181 5.11 24.14 0.50
CA TRP A 181 5.44 22.72 0.62
C TRP A 181 6.50 22.46 1.71
N ARG A 182 7.54 23.30 1.77
CA ARG A 182 8.61 23.22 2.78
C ARG A 182 8.22 23.65 4.20
N SER A 183 6.94 23.92 4.50
CA SER A 183 6.54 24.53 5.79
C SER A 183 6.43 23.55 6.96
N ALA A 184 6.02 22.30 6.71
CA ALA A 184 5.97 21.22 7.69
C ALA A 184 5.84 19.86 6.97
N LYS A 185 5.78 18.79 7.76
CA LYS A 185 5.33 17.46 7.29
C LYS A 185 3.91 17.55 6.72
N MET A 186 3.68 16.93 5.56
CA MET A 186 2.34 16.79 4.99
C MET A 186 1.73 15.43 5.37
N VAL A 187 0.47 15.47 5.79
CA VAL A 187 -0.32 14.27 6.18
C VAL A 187 -1.43 13.95 5.18
N VAL A 188 -1.67 14.87 4.23
CA VAL A 188 -2.52 14.66 3.05
C VAL A 188 -1.85 15.28 1.83
N VAL A 189 -1.86 14.55 0.72
CA VAL A 189 -1.52 15.02 -0.63
C VAL A 189 -2.62 14.53 -1.58
N ARG A 190 -3.31 15.48 -2.21
CA ARG A 190 -4.48 15.26 -3.06
C ARG A 190 -4.20 15.75 -4.47
N PHE A 191 -4.58 14.96 -5.46
CA PHE A 191 -4.46 15.25 -6.87
C PHE A 191 -5.85 15.40 -7.49
N ASP A 192 -6.12 16.53 -8.14
CA ASP A 192 -7.37 16.85 -8.81
C ASP A 192 -7.07 16.84 -10.32
N PRO A 193 -7.37 15.75 -11.06
CA PRO A 193 -6.90 15.56 -12.44
C PRO A 193 -7.38 16.67 -13.39
N VAL A 194 -8.60 17.15 -13.16
CA VAL A 194 -9.19 18.34 -13.79
C VAL A 194 -10.10 19.02 -12.77
N VAL A 195 -9.95 20.33 -12.58
CA VAL A 195 -10.91 21.15 -11.82
C VAL A 195 -12.08 21.49 -12.73
N LEU A 196 -13.27 20.99 -12.39
CA LEU A 196 -14.53 21.25 -13.12
C LEU A 196 -15.42 22.26 -12.37
N PRO A 197 -16.32 22.98 -13.08
CA PRO A 197 -17.33 23.82 -12.45
C PRO A 197 -18.32 23.03 -11.58
N ALA A 198 -18.90 23.69 -10.59
CA ALA A 198 -19.94 23.13 -9.72
C ALA A 198 -21.07 22.46 -10.52
N HIS A 199 -21.52 21.29 -10.07
CA HIS A 199 -22.57 20.45 -10.68
C HIS A 199 -22.28 19.95 -12.10
N THR A 200 -21.01 19.93 -12.54
CA THR A 200 -20.63 19.30 -13.82
C THR A 200 -20.83 17.78 -13.76
N ALA A 201 -21.80 17.29 -14.53
CA ALA A 201 -22.00 15.86 -14.79
C ALA A 201 -20.82 15.25 -15.58
N LYS A 202 -20.71 13.91 -15.61
CA LYS A 202 -19.57 13.18 -16.18
C LYS A 202 -19.14 13.73 -17.55
N ALA A 203 -17.99 14.40 -17.56
CA ALA A 203 -17.40 15.05 -18.72
C ALA A 203 -16.43 14.11 -19.49
N GLY A 204 -16.01 13.01 -18.87
CA GLY A 204 -15.14 12.01 -19.47
C GLY A 204 -14.58 11.06 -18.42
N THR A 205 -13.47 10.41 -18.74
CA THR A 205 -12.65 9.60 -17.82
C THR A 205 -11.20 9.95 -18.09
N ALA A 206 -10.45 10.38 -17.07
CA ALA A 206 -8.99 10.49 -17.14
C ALA A 206 -8.36 9.13 -16.83
N LYS A 207 -7.21 8.86 -17.45
CA LYS A 207 -6.37 7.71 -17.12
C LYS A 207 -5.02 8.23 -16.66
N ILE A 208 -4.60 7.78 -15.50
CA ILE A 208 -3.31 8.14 -14.91
C ILE A 208 -2.47 6.86 -14.99
N ASP A 209 -1.41 6.87 -15.79
CA ASP A 209 -0.56 5.69 -15.96
C ASP A 209 0.37 5.49 -14.76
N TRP A 210 0.83 6.59 -14.14
CA TRP A 210 1.68 6.58 -12.94
C TRP A 210 1.75 7.98 -12.32
N VAL A 211 2.04 8.03 -11.01
CA VAL A 211 2.39 9.23 -10.24
C VAL A 211 3.64 8.97 -9.43
N ARG A 212 4.56 9.94 -9.34
CA ARG A 212 5.78 9.87 -8.52
C ARG A 212 5.96 11.19 -7.77
N LEU A 213 6.13 11.11 -6.45
CA LEU A 213 6.40 12.22 -5.54
C LEU A 213 7.85 12.12 -5.09
N HIS A 214 8.76 12.71 -5.86
CA HIS A 214 10.17 12.37 -5.86
C HIS A 214 11.08 13.52 -5.41
N ALA A 215 12.33 13.16 -5.10
CA ALA A 215 13.42 14.11 -4.97
C ALA A 215 13.68 14.82 -6.31
N ALA A 216 14.08 16.10 -6.26
CA ALA A 216 14.40 16.85 -7.47
C ALA A 216 15.52 16.15 -8.27
N PRO A 217 15.33 15.89 -9.58
CA PRO A 217 16.39 15.35 -10.43
C PRO A 217 17.60 16.30 -10.46
N ASP A 218 18.81 15.73 -10.49
CA ASP A 218 20.03 16.51 -10.70
C ASP A 218 20.34 16.66 -12.21
N ALA A 219 21.29 17.53 -12.54
CA ALA A 219 21.61 17.88 -13.93
C ALA A 219 22.30 16.76 -14.74
N ALA A 220 22.76 15.67 -14.11
CA ALA A 220 23.28 14.48 -14.77
C ALA A 220 22.22 13.38 -14.95
N HIS A 221 21.10 13.45 -14.22
CA HIS A 221 20.00 12.48 -14.27
C HIS A 221 18.63 13.16 -14.53
N PRO A 222 18.48 13.98 -15.59
CA PRO A 222 17.29 14.80 -15.84
C PRO A 222 16.00 13.99 -16.04
N HIS A 223 16.09 12.67 -16.30
CA HIS A 223 14.96 11.79 -16.55
C HIS A 223 14.67 10.82 -15.39
N ALA A 224 15.40 10.90 -14.27
CA ALA A 224 15.19 10.10 -13.06
C ALA A 224 13.77 10.21 -12.45
N ALA A 225 12.99 11.21 -12.86
CA ALA A 225 11.57 11.37 -12.53
C ALA A 225 10.65 10.33 -13.20
N MET A 226 11.05 9.75 -14.34
CA MET A 226 10.28 8.74 -15.06
C MET A 226 10.30 7.38 -14.32
N PRO A 227 9.31 6.50 -14.54
CA PRO A 227 9.38 5.11 -14.12
C PRO A 227 10.56 4.36 -14.76
N PRO A 228 10.95 3.19 -14.23
CA PRO A 228 11.99 2.34 -14.82
C PRO A 228 11.59 1.86 -16.23
N GLY A 229 12.47 2.04 -17.22
CA GLY A 229 12.16 1.72 -18.61
C GLY A 229 13.11 2.35 -19.63
N ALA A 230 12.95 1.98 -20.90
CA ALA A 230 13.74 2.52 -22.02
C ALA A 230 12.92 3.53 -22.83
N TYR A 231 13.49 4.72 -23.02
CA TYR A 231 12.83 5.89 -23.62
C TYR A 231 13.56 6.37 -24.90
N GLY A 232 14.18 5.43 -25.61
CA GLY A 232 14.91 5.67 -26.86
C GLY A 232 16.30 6.27 -26.65
N ALA A 233 16.36 7.53 -26.22
CA ALA A 233 17.63 8.24 -25.98
C ALA A 233 18.27 7.89 -24.63
N TYR A 234 17.45 7.49 -23.64
CA TYR A 234 17.87 7.14 -22.29
C TYR A 234 17.14 5.88 -21.78
N THR A 235 17.66 5.30 -20.70
CA THR A 235 17.06 4.21 -19.93
C THR A 235 17.10 4.59 -18.45
N VAL A 236 15.96 4.46 -17.76
CA VAL A 236 15.89 4.60 -16.31
C VAL A 236 15.97 3.21 -15.67
N THR A 237 16.97 2.97 -14.82
CA THR A 237 17.07 1.75 -13.99
C THR A 237 16.36 1.94 -12.66
N PRO A 238 15.66 0.91 -12.14
CA PRO A 238 14.90 1.04 -10.90
C PRO A 238 15.77 1.35 -9.69
N ALA A 239 15.17 1.99 -8.68
CA ALA A 239 15.71 2.03 -7.33
C ALA A 239 15.42 0.70 -6.60
N PRO A 240 16.18 0.34 -5.55
CA PRO A 240 15.95 -0.91 -4.82
C PRO A 240 14.65 -0.86 -4.00
N GLN A 241 13.74 -1.81 -4.19
CA GLN A 241 12.41 -1.82 -3.55
C GLN A 241 12.35 -2.90 -2.47
N LEU A 242 13.02 -2.64 -1.35
CA LEU A 242 13.21 -3.62 -0.27
C LEU A 242 11.97 -3.81 0.62
N VAL A 243 11.41 -5.01 0.57
CA VAL A 243 10.36 -5.49 1.49
C VAL A 243 10.94 -6.50 2.48
N VAL A 244 10.57 -6.43 3.76
CA VAL A 244 11.01 -7.37 4.82
C VAL A 244 9.82 -8.22 5.27
N ASP A 245 9.65 -9.36 4.60
CA ASP A 245 8.53 -10.29 4.78
C ASP A 245 8.46 -10.96 6.16
N SER A 246 9.59 -11.10 6.86
CA SER A 246 9.69 -11.82 8.14
C SER A 246 10.83 -11.29 9.00
N PRO A 247 10.64 -11.00 10.30
CA PRO A 247 9.41 -11.19 11.08
C PRO A 247 8.27 -10.20 10.74
N ASN A 248 7.02 -10.67 10.82
CA ASN A 248 5.83 -9.82 10.63
C ASN A 248 4.67 -10.21 11.58
N PRO A 249 3.70 -9.30 11.86
CA PRO A 249 2.62 -9.55 12.82
C PRO A 249 1.85 -10.87 12.66
N SER A 250 1.59 -11.31 11.42
CA SER A 250 0.80 -12.53 11.14
C SER A 250 1.45 -13.83 11.62
N GLN A 251 2.78 -13.82 11.80
CA GLN A 251 3.54 -14.94 12.37
C GLN A 251 3.47 -14.98 13.91
N GLY A 252 2.91 -13.94 14.52
CA GLY A 252 2.63 -13.86 15.94
C GLY A 252 1.59 -14.88 16.40
N ALA A 253 1.77 -15.39 17.62
CA ALA A 253 0.80 -16.28 18.25
C ALA A 253 -0.55 -15.57 18.43
N ASP A 254 -1.62 -16.15 17.89
CA ASP A 254 -2.98 -15.61 17.92
C ASP A 254 -3.68 -15.97 19.24
N LEU A 255 -4.30 -14.98 19.89
CA LEU A 255 -4.95 -15.13 21.20
C LEU A 255 -6.01 -16.24 21.18
N ALA A 256 -6.84 -16.29 20.14
CA ALA A 256 -7.93 -17.24 20.04
C ALA A 256 -7.42 -18.67 19.76
N ALA A 257 -6.35 -18.81 18.97
CA ALA A 257 -5.63 -20.07 18.83
C ALA A 257 -5.09 -20.56 20.18
N VAL A 258 -4.44 -19.70 20.97
CA VAL A 258 -3.86 -20.07 22.28
C VAL A 258 -4.93 -20.38 23.32
N GLN A 259 -6.01 -19.60 23.43
CA GLN A 259 -7.04 -19.79 24.45
C GLN A 259 -8.10 -20.84 24.11
N ARG A 260 -8.37 -21.10 22.81
CA ARG A 260 -9.51 -21.91 22.34
C ARG A 260 -9.13 -23.00 21.32
N GLY A 261 -7.83 -23.18 21.06
CA GLY A 261 -7.30 -24.11 20.07
C GLY A 261 -7.58 -23.73 18.61
N ARG A 262 -8.15 -22.55 18.34
CA ARG A 262 -8.53 -22.09 16.99
C ARG A 262 -8.73 -20.56 16.94
N SER A 263 -8.17 -19.92 15.91
CA SER A 263 -8.39 -18.49 15.62
C SER A 263 -9.83 -18.18 15.23
N TRP A 264 -10.24 -16.90 15.26
CA TRP A 264 -11.56 -16.47 14.78
C TRP A 264 -11.59 -16.30 13.25
N ASP A 265 -11.46 -17.43 12.54
CA ASP A 265 -11.76 -17.51 11.11
C ASP A 265 -13.29 -17.56 10.91
N PHE A 266 -13.87 -16.48 10.41
CA PHE A 266 -15.31 -16.35 10.23
C PHE A 266 -15.84 -17.11 9.01
N ARG A 267 -14.99 -17.76 8.20
CA ARG A 267 -15.44 -18.77 7.22
C ARG A 267 -15.82 -20.08 7.91
N SER A 268 -15.36 -20.30 9.15
CA SER A 268 -15.57 -21.51 9.94
C SER A 268 -16.58 -21.29 11.08
N ALA A 269 -17.72 -21.99 11.03
CA ALA A 269 -18.65 -22.03 12.16
C ALA A 269 -18.01 -22.66 13.43
N PRO A 270 -17.25 -23.77 13.36
CA PRO A 270 -16.52 -24.29 14.51
C PRO A 270 -15.48 -23.33 15.12
N ALA A 271 -14.88 -22.43 14.34
CA ALA A 271 -13.97 -21.40 14.85
C ALA A 271 -14.69 -20.37 15.75
N THR A 272 -15.89 -19.98 15.33
CA THR A 272 -16.63 -18.81 15.83
C THR A 272 -17.91 -19.13 16.61
N GLY A 273 -18.23 -20.41 16.84
CA GLY A 273 -19.44 -20.86 17.53
C GLY A 273 -19.62 -20.47 19.01
N ALA A 274 -18.72 -19.64 19.56
CA ALA A 274 -18.87 -18.99 20.87
C ALA A 274 -18.71 -17.46 20.81
N VAL A 275 -18.53 -16.89 19.60
CA VAL A 275 -18.65 -15.45 19.32
C VAL A 275 -20.14 -15.11 19.33
N ARG A 276 -20.51 -14.03 20.00
CA ARG A 276 -21.88 -13.54 20.05
C ARG A 276 -22.03 -12.32 19.15
N TYR A 277 -23.18 -12.22 18.50
CA TYR A 277 -23.58 -11.06 17.73
C TYR A 277 -24.71 -10.36 18.50
N GLN A 278 -24.65 -9.05 18.64
CA GLN A 278 -25.74 -8.20 19.13
C GLN A 278 -26.03 -7.13 18.08
N ASP A 279 -27.28 -6.69 18.02
CA ASP A 279 -27.72 -5.59 17.14
C ASP A 279 -27.36 -5.83 15.65
N ALA A 280 -27.28 -7.11 15.29
CA ALA A 280 -26.95 -7.60 13.95
C ALA A 280 -27.57 -8.98 13.70
N THR A 281 -28.15 -9.18 12.52
CA THR A 281 -28.66 -10.46 12.03
C THR A 281 -27.59 -11.13 11.17
N LEU A 282 -27.13 -12.33 11.56
CA LEU A 282 -26.28 -13.18 10.73
C LEU A 282 -27.11 -13.74 9.56
N LEU A 283 -26.71 -13.45 8.32
CA LEU A 283 -27.41 -13.85 7.10
C LEU A 283 -26.82 -15.12 6.49
N THR A 284 -25.51 -15.15 6.24
CA THR A 284 -24.81 -16.27 5.60
C THR A 284 -23.42 -16.48 6.17
N ARG A 285 -22.78 -17.57 5.75
CA ARG A 285 -21.34 -17.80 5.93
C ARG A 285 -20.76 -18.38 4.64
N ASP A 286 -19.81 -17.70 4.04
CA ASP A 286 -19.19 -18.06 2.76
C ASP A 286 -17.66 -17.76 2.76
N ALA A 287 -17.03 -17.69 1.58
CA ALA A 287 -15.59 -17.45 1.45
C ALA A 287 -15.13 -16.06 1.98
N ARG A 288 -16.05 -15.08 2.04
CA ARG A 288 -15.87 -13.75 2.67
C ARG A 288 -16.00 -13.80 4.20
N GLY A 289 -16.31 -14.96 4.78
CA GLY A 289 -16.56 -15.13 6.20
C GLY A 289 -18.04 -15.11 6.53
N ILE A 290 -18.42 -14.43 7.62
CA ILE A 290 -19.84 -14.16 7.90
C ILE A 290 -20.32 -13.00 7.04
N THR A 291 -21.56 -13.08 6.56
CA THR A 291 -22.32 -11.89 6.13
C THR A 291 -23.38 -11.61 7.18
N ALA A 292 -23.36 -10.41 7.75
CA ALA A 292 -24.32 -9.96 8.74
C ALA A 292 -24.91 -8.61 8.35
N ARG A 293 -26.06 -8.26 8.93
CA ARG A 293 -26.75 -6.99 8.69
C ARG A 293 -27.14 -6.33 9.99
N ASN A 294 -26.92 -5.02 10.10
CA ASN A 294 -27.35 -4.21 11.24
C ASN A 294 -28.84 -4.44 11.57
N ALA A 295 -29.17 -4.56 12.86
CA ALA A 295 -30.50 -4.92 13.33
C ALA A 295 -30.80 -4.32 14.72
N GLY A 296 -32.07 -4.31 15.12
CA GLY A 296 -32.47 -3.72 16.40
C GLY A 296 -32.06 -4.53 17.64
N PRO A 297 -32.14 -3.93 18.85
CA PRO A 297 -32.67 -2.59 19.11
C PRO A 297 -31.75 -1.42 18.73
N ALA A 298 -30.42 -1.55 18.81
CA ALA A 298 -29.47 -0.47 18.58
C ALA A 298 -28.81 -0.59 17.19
N GLN A 299 -29.57 -0.34 16.14
CA GLN A 299 -29.19 -0.63 14.75
C GLN A 299 -27.89 0.07 14.28
N ASN A 300 -27.49 1.19 14.89
CA ASN A 300 -26.23 1.88 14.60
C ASN A 300 -25.03 1.39 15.44
N ASP A 301 -25.22 0.42 16.34
CA ASP A 301 -24.18 -0.14 17.23
C ASP A 301 -24.22 -1.70 17.13
N PRO A 302 -23.96 -2.27 15.93
CA PRO A 302 -23.80 -3.72 15.74
C PRO A 302 -22.53 -4.19 16.48
N ARG A 303 -22.58 -5.34 17.17
CA ARG A 303 -21.48 -5.79 18.04
C ARG A 303 -21.09 -7.24 17.80
N VAL A 304 -19.79 -7.49 17.70
CA VAL A 304 -19.16 -8.82 17.68
C VAL A 304 -18.41 -9.03 19.00
N LEU A 305 -18.98 -9.82 19.91
CA LEU A 305 -18.42 -10.05 21.24
C LEU A 305 -17.63 -11.34 21.27
N PHE A 306 -16.35 -11.24 21.66
CA PHE A 306 -15.41 -12.34 21.60
C PHE A 306 -15.26 -13.08 22.94
N PRO A 307 -15.29 -14.42 22.93
CA PRO A 307 -15.03 -15.23 24.12
C PRO A 307 -13.53 -15.24 24.40
N VAL A 308 -13.11 -14.45 25.39
CA VAL A 308 -11.71 -14.37 25.86
C VAL A 308 -11.62 -14.67 27.36
N SER A 309 -10.58 -15.40 27.74
CA SER A 309 -10.07 -15.43 29.12
C SER A 309 -9.16 -14.23 29.34
N ALA A 310 -8.89 -13.85 30.59
CA ALA A 310 -8.02 -12.72 30.90
C ALA A 310 -6.63 -12.87 30.25
N PHE A 311 -6.13 -11.81 29.59
CA PHE A 311 -4.86 -11.81 28.86
C PHE A 311 -4.09 -10.50 29.02
N SER A 312 -2.79 -10.52 28.72
CA SER A 312 -1.92 -9.35 28.76
C SER A 312 -1.99 -8.58 27.44
N GLY A 313 -2.39 -7.31 27.49
CA GLY A 313 -2.36 -6.39 26.34
C GLY A 313 -0.94 -6.07 25.86
N ASN A 314 0.09 -6.25 26.69
CA ASN A 314 1.49 -6.22 26.25
C ASN A 314 1.92 -7.50 25.52
N THR A 315 1.14 -8.59 25.63
CA THR A 315 1.47 -9.88 25.01
C THR A 315 0.68 -10.11 23.74
N TYR A 316 -0.54 -9.58 23.63
CA TYR A 316 -1.35 -9.63 22.41
C TYR A 316 -1.77 -8.19 22.08
N HIS A 317 -1.19 -7.62 21.02
CA HIS A 317 -1.30 -6.19 20.69
C HIS A 317 -1.37 -5.90 19.19
N TYR A 318 -1.03 -6.85 18.31
CA TYR A 318 -1.29 -6.71 16.88
C TYR A 318 -2.74 -7.13 16.59
N LEU A 319 -3.66 -6.17 16.53
CA LEU A 319 -4.98 -6.37 15.94
C LEU A 319 -4.82 -6.53 14.43
N GLN A 320 -5.43 -7.56 13.85
CA GLN A 320 -5.61 -7.66 12.42
C GLN A 320 -7.04 -8.10 12.09
N PHE A 321 -7.64 -7.54 11.03
CA PHE A 321 -8.93 -8.01 10.54
C PHE A 321 -9.10 -7.75 9.04
N ASP A 322 -9.85 -8.66 8.40
CA ASP A 322 -10.31 -8.56 7.02
C ASP A 322 -11.83 -8.40 7.06
N MET A 323 -12.30 -7.23 6.61
CA MET A 323 -13.69 -6.80 6.70
C MET A 323 -14.07 -5.95 5.48
N SER A 324 -15.29 -6.10 4.99
CA SER A 324 -15.86 -5.32 3.88
C SER A 324 -17.37 -5.14 4.07
N TYR A 325 -18.05 -4.43 3.16
CA TYR A 325 -19.50 -4.20 3.24
C TYR A 325 -20.12 -3.98 1.86
N ASP A 326 -21.44 -4.18 1.78
CA ASP A 326 -22.25 -3.84 0.61
C ASP A 326 -22.52 -2.32 0.60
N GLY A 327 -22.19 -1.64 -0.49
CA GLY A 327 -22.39 -0.20 -0.68
C GLY A 327 -21.11 0.56 -1.02
N LYS A 328 -21.17 1.89 -1.04
CA LYS A 328 -20.00 2.77 -1.07
C LYS A 328 -19.51 3.05 0.35
N PHE A 329 -18.24 3.40 0.48
CA PHE A 329 -17.70 4.12 1.62
C PHE A 329 -18.43 5.47 1.83
N ASP A 330 -18.87 5.73 3.06
CA ASP A 330 -19.33 7.03 3.53
C ASP A 330 -19.17 7.10 5.07
N LEU A 331 -18.80 8.28 5.57
CA LEU A 331 -18.62 8.55 7.01
C LEU A 331 -19.74 9.42 7.60
N SER A 332 -20.77 9.75 6.81
CA SER A 332 -21.90 10.53 7.31
C SER A 332 -22.73 9.75 8.34
N GLY A 333 -23.46 10.48 9.20
CA GLY A 333 -24.41 9.90 10.17
C GLY A 333 -25.77 9.53 9.57
N ASN A 334 -25.83 9.25 8.25
CA ASN A 334 -27.06 8.88 7.55
C ASN A 334 -27.09 7.36 7.27
N PRO A 335 -28.27 6.77 7.00
CA PRO A 335 -28.36 5.39 6.51
C PRO A 335 -27.53 5.17 5.24
N GLY A 336 -26.56 4.27 5.30
CA GLY A 336 -25.54 4.05 4.26
C GLY A 336 -24.16 4.61 4.62
N GLY A 337 -24.02 5.40 5.68
CA GLY A 337 -22.78 6.01 6.16
C GLY A 337 -22.04 5.19 7.23
N GLY A 338 -21.40 5.86 8.20
CA GLY A 338 -20.78 5.21 9.37
C GLY A 338 -19.73 4.12 9.07
N LYS A 339 -18.98 4.19 7.96
CA LYS A 339 -17.99 3.16 7.56
C LYS A 339 -16.65 3.27 8.33
N MET A 340 -16.76 3.02 9.63
CA MET A 340 -15.69 3.03 10.63
C MET A 340 -15.95 1.91 11.64
N ALA A 341 -14.93 1.12 11.98
CA ALA A 341 -15.02 0.10 13.01
C ALA A 341 -14.37 0.56 14.33
N ARG A 342 -14.77 -0.05 15.45
CA ARG A 342 -14.18 0.21 16.78
C ARG A 342 -13.79 -1.08 17.49
N LEU A 343 -12.70 -1.05 18.24
CA LEU A 343 -12.31 -2.11 19.18
C LEU A 343 -12.65 -1.68 20.60
N ILE A 344 -13.43 -2.48 21.32
CA ILE A 344 -13.84 -2.21 22.70
C ILE A 344 -13.26 -3.29 23.61
N TRP A 345 -12.64 -2.90 24.73
CA TRP A 345 -12.03 -3.83 25.67
C TRP A 345 -12.31 -3.49 27.13
N ASN A 346 -12.46 -4.52 27.96
CA ASN A 346 -12.57 -4.38 29.41
C ASN A 346 -11.20 -4.61 30.05
N VAL A 347 -10.83 -3.78 31.02
CA VAL A 347 -9.57 -3.91 31.78
C VAL A 347 -9.87 -4.44 33.18
N SER A 348 -9.05 -5.37 33.67
CA SER A 348 -9.16 -5.92 35.02
C SER A 348 -9.14 -4.81 36.08
N GLY A 349 -10.13 -4.80 36.97
CA GLY A 349 -10.32 -3.76 38.00
C GLY A 349 -11.05 -2.50 37.52
N SER A 350 -11.40 -2.37 36.22
CA SER A 350 -12.25 -1.30 35.71
C SER A 350 -13.71 -1.73 35.60
N GLY A 351 -14.63 -0.84 35.99
CA GLY A 351 -16.05 -0.94 35.62
C GLY A 351 -16.36 -0.26 34.28
N THR A 352 -15.46 0.58 33.76
CA THR A 352 -15.63 1.36 32.53
C THR A 352 -14.96 0.64 31.35
N PRO A 353 -15.71 0.23 30.30
CA PRO A 353 -15.14 -0.25 29.05
C PRO A 353 -14.23 0.81 28.41
N GLN A 354 -13.20 0.37 27.72
CA GLN A 354 -12.30 1.20 26.93
C GLN A 354 -12.68 1.05 25.46
N ILE A 355 -12.66 2.15 24.71
CA ILE A 355 -13.15 2.23 23.33
C ILE A 355 -12.02 2.80 22.47
N SER A 356 -11.72 2.17 21.33
CA SER A 356 -10.78 2.75 20.38
C SER A 356 -11.40 3.95 19.68
N ASN A 357 -10.56 4.90 19.27
CA ASN A 357 -10.95 5.85 18.26
C ASN A 357 -11.24 5.14 16.91
N ASP A 358 -11.74 5.88 15.92
CA ASP A 358 -12.36 5.30 14.73
C ASP A 358 -11.35 4.62 13.79
N ILE A 359 -11.54 3.33 13.52
CA ILE A 359 -10.74 2.55 12.58
C ILE A 359 -11.46 2.57 11.24
N LEU A 360 -11.04 3.44 10.31
CA LEU A 360 -11.72 3.57 9.01
C LEU A 360 -11.69 2.23 8.23
N THR A 361 -12.83 1.82 7.71
CA THR A 361 -12.98 0.57 6.95
C THR A 361 -13.28 0.89 5.50
N TYR A 362 -12.33 0.62 4.62
CA TYR A 362 -12.37 1.04 3.22
C TYR A 362 -13.03 -0.01 2.32
N ASP A 363 -13.78 0.44 1.31
CA ASP A 363 -14.38 -0.42 0.29
C ASP A 363 -13.39 -0.80 -0.85
N SER A 364 -12.18 -0.23 -0.84
CA SER A 364 -11.22 -0.34 -1.94
C SER A 364 -9.75 -0.41 -1.51
N GLY A 365 -8.93 -1.05 -2.36
CA GLY A 365 -7.48 -0.90 -2.41
C GLY A 365 -6.67 -1.31 -1.17
N ASN A 366 -5.63 -0.52 -0.89
CA ASN A 366 -4.51 -0.83 0.03
C ASN A 366 -4.83 -1.02 1.51
N GLN A 367 -6.07 -0.86 1.95
CA GLN A 367 -6.45 -0.86 3.38
C GLN A 367 -7.62 -1.81 3.68
N SER A 368 -7.74 -2.89 2.90
CA SER A 368 -8.77 -3.94 3.03
C SER A 368 -8.44 -4.98 4.12
N GLU A 369 -7.17 -5.27 4.40
CA GLU A 369 -6.74 -5.91 5.65
C GLU A 369 -6.16 -4.83 6.58
N VAL A 370 -6.78 -4.62 7.73
CA VAL A 370 -6.29 -3.69 8.76
C VAL A 370 -5.25 -4.42 9.61
N THR A 371 -4.13 -3.76 9.92
CA THR A 371 -3.15 -4.22 10.92
C THR A 371 -2.73 -3.04 11.80
N LEU A 372 -2.87 -3.20 13.12
CA LEU A 372 -2.71 -2.16 14.12
C LEU A 372 -1.90 -2.67 15.32
N ASP A 373 -0.81 -1.98 15.69
CA ASP A 373 -0.14 -2.18 16.98
C ASP A 373 -0.80 -1.30 18.05
N LEU A 374 -1.66 -1.93 18.86
CA LEU A 374 -2.41 -1.29 19.93
C LEU A 374 -1.50 -0.78 21.08
N THR A 375 -0.24 -1.25 21.17
CA THR A 375 0.72 -0.72 22.16
C THR A 375 1.54 0.47 21.65
N ALA A 376 1.74 0.59 20.34
CA ALA A 376 2.58 1.64 19.77
C ALA A 376 1.93 3.03 19.72
N ARG A 377 0.58 3.10 19.83
CA ARG A 377 -0.19 4.33 19.58
C ARG A 377 -1.24 4.67 20.63
N ASP A 378 -1.47 3.78 21.61
CA ASP A 378 -2.62 3.75 22.53
C ASP A 378 -3.94 4.21 21.88
N PRO A 379 -4.67 3.31 21.21
CA PRO A 379 -5.72 3.66 20.24
C PRO A 379 -7.00 4.23 20.88
N LEU A 380 -6.98 4.63 22.14
CA LEU A 380 -8.13 5.05 22.94
C LEU A 380 -8.74 6.38 22.44
N ASP A 381 -10.06 6.40 22.25
CA ASP A 381 -10.86 7.58 21.89
C ASP A 381 -10.54 8.80 22.79
N GLU A 382 -10.32 9.97 22.18
CA GLU A 382 -10.16 11.29 22.84
C GLU A 382 -11.24 11.59 23.88
N ASN A 383 -12.45 11.08 23.70
CA ASN A 383 -13.63 11.28 24.53
C ASN A 383 -13.88 10.12 25.52
N ALA A 384 -13.03 9.09 25.54
CA ALA A 384 -13.22 7.90 26.36
C ALA A 384 -13.47 8.23 27.86
N ILE A 385 -14.51 7.61 28.43
CA ILE A 385 -14.95 7.86 29.80
C ILE A 385 -13.90 7.41 30.81
N ALA A 386 -13.77 8.14 31.92
CA ALA A 386 -12.83 7.81 32.98
C ALA A 386 -13.13 6.45 33.68
N PRO A 387 -12.10 5.69 34.11
CA PRO A 387 -10.68 5.94 33.88
C PRO A 387 -10.26 5.62 32.44
N ARG A 388 -9.44 6.49 31.87
CA ARG A 388 -8.79 6.30 30.56
C ARG A 388 -7.52 5.47 30.77
N LEU A 389 -7.63 4.17 30.55
CA LEU A 389 -6.60 3.17 30.85
C LEU A 389 -5.78 2.78 29.62
N GLY A 390 -6.36 2.83 28.42
CA GLY A 390 -5.65 2.45 27.21
C GLY A 390 -5.41 0.93 27.10
N TRP A 391 -4.59 0.54 26.13
CA TRP A 391 -4.25 -0.87 25.88
C TRP A 391 -2.95 -1.32 26.57
N GLY A 392 -1.92 -0.49 26.52
CA GLY A 392 -0.58 -0.80 27.01
C GLY A 392 -0.53 -1.12 28.51
N GLY A 393 0.18 -2.18 28.88
CA GLY A 393 0.39 -2.59 30.27
C GLY A 393 -0.85 -3.14 31.00
N ARG A 394 -1.96 -3.40 30.29
CA ARG A 394 -3.22 -3.83 30.90
C ARG A 394 -3.44 -5.34 30.86
N THR A 395 -4.15 -5.85 31.86
CA THR A 395 -4.82 -7.16 31.77
C THR A 395 -6.20 -6.95 31.19
N VAL A 396 -6.42 -7.38 29.95
CA VAL A 396 -7.71 -7.32 29.26
C VAL A 396 -8.56 -8.51 29.69
N THR A 397 -9.85 -8.28 29.97
CA THR A 397 -10.80 -9.27 30.52
C THR A 397 -12.06 -9.46 29.67
N GLY A 398 -12.21 -8.69 28.60
CA GLY A 398 -13.30 -8.79 27.63
C GLY A 398 -12.95 -8.05 26.35
N LEU A 399 -13.44 -8.51 25.21
CA LEU A 399 -13.12 -7.98 23.88
C LEU A 399 -14.38 -7.95 22.99
N ARG A 400 -14.59 -6.83 22.32
CA ARG A 400 -15.72 -6.55 21.43
C ARG A 400 -15.20 -5.78 20.20
N PHE A 401 -15.78 -6.03 19.05
CA PHE A 401 -15.52 -5.31 17.80
C PHE A 401 -16.85 -4.88 17.19
N ASP A 402 -16.97 -3.61 16.88
CA ASP A 402 -18.18 -3.03 16.31
C ASP A 402 -17.82 -2.61 14.87
N PRO A 403 -18.37 -3.28 13.84
CA PRO A 403 -17.84 -3.20 12.48
C PRO A 403 -18.20 -1.92 11.72
N ASN A 404 -19.26 -1.21 12.13
CA ASN A 404 -19.71 0.04 11.53
C ASN A 404 -20.62 0.81 12.51
N GLU A 405 -20.81 2.11 12.29
CA GLU A 405 -21.71 3.00 13.03
C GLU A 405 -22.94 3.42 12.18
N ASP A 406 -23.29 2.63 11.15
CA ASP A 406 -24.32 2.98 10.16
C ASP A 406 -25.75 2.82 10.75
N PRO A 407 -26.56 3.90 10.86
CA PRO A 407 -27.93 3.80 11.36
C PRO A 407 -28.90 3.13 10.37
N GLY A 408 -28.45 2.87 9.15
CA GLY A 408 -29.15 2.10 8.13
C GLY A 408 -29.06 0.59 8.34
N ALA A 409 -29.61 -0.17 7.39
CA ALA A 409 -29.58 -1.63 7.42
C ALA A 409 -28.31 -2.17 6.73
N ALA A 410 -27.14 -1.65 7.12
CA ALA A 410 -25.86 -1.96 6.50
C ALA A 410 -25.61 -3.47 6.51
N THR A 411 -25.18 -4.02 5.37
CA THR A 411 -24.76 -5.42 5.27
C THR A 411 -23.24 -5.45 5.17
N TRP A 412 -22.60 -6.20 6.07
CA TRP A 412 -21.16 -6.25 6.24
C TRP A 412 -20.65 -7.68 6.27
N HIS A 413 -19.39 -7.85 5.86
CA HIS A 413 -18.68 -9.12 5.86
C HIS A 413 -17.47 -9.03 6.79
N LEU A 414 -17.32 -9.99 7.69
CA LEU A 414 -16.13 -10.15 8.51
C LEU A 414 -15.54 -11.53 8.22
N ARG A 415 -14.28 -11.57 7.77
CA ARG A 415 -13.60 -12.79 7.31
C ARG A 415 -12.70 -13.39 8.38
N SER A 416 -11.97 -12.55 9.08
CA SER A 416 -11.10 -12.92 10.19
C SER A 416 -11.01 -11.76 11.18
N LEU A 417 -10.83 -12.08 12.46
CA LEU A 417 -10.22 -11.17 13.42
C LEU A 417 -9.14 -11.92 14.18
N HIS A 418 -7.98 -11.29 14.28
CA HIS A 418 -6.80 -11.79 14.97
C HIS A 418 -6.34 -10.76 15.99
N LEU A 419 -5.83 -11.27 17.11
CA LEU A 419 -5.09 -10.46 18.07
C LEU A 419 -3.82 -11.23 18.42
N ARG A 420 -2.68 -10.72 17.94
CA ARG A 420 -1.42 -11.46 17.92
C ARG A 420 -0.36 -10.86 18.84
N ALA A 421 0.52 -11.73 19.29
CA ALA A 421 1.78 -11.38 19.92
C ALA A 421 2.85 -10.96 18.89
N ASP A 422 4.00 -10.48 19.37
CA ASP A 422 5.24 -10.58 18.59
C ASP A 422 5.45 -12.04 18.09
N PRO A 423 5.94 -12.23 16.86
CA PRO A 423 6.58 -13.48 16.45
C PRO A 423 7.64 -13.93 17.45
N ALA A 424 7.77 -15.23 17.69
CA ALA A 424 8.72 -15.78 18.67
C ALA A 424 9.44 -17.03 18.15
N ALA A 425 10.70 -17.19 18.55
CA ALA A 425 11.53 -18.33 18.16
C ALA A 425 12.49 -18.75 19.29
N ALA A 426 12.87 -20.03 19.31
CA ALA A 426 13.89 -20.58 20.21
C ALA A 426 15.14 -20.96 19.41
N GLY A 427 16.31 -20.54 19.86
CA GLY A 427 17.61 -20.78 19.21
C GLY A 427 17.83 -19.99 17.91
N SER A 428 16.96 -20.15 16.91
CA SER A 428 17.06 -19.46 15.61
C SER A 428 15.73 -19.29 14.86
N THR A 429 15.68 -18.30 13.98
CA THR A 429 14.62 -18.05 12.99
C THR A 429 15.23 -17.66 11.63
N THR A 430 14.39 -17.43 10.62
CA THR A 430 14.81 -16.90 9.31
C THR A 430 14.16 -15.55 9.05
N VAL A 431 14.98 -14.53 8.85
CA VAL A 431 14.57 -13.26 8.25
C VAL A 431 14.31 -13.54 6.77
N GLN A 432 13.12 -13.18 6.29
CA GLN A 432 12.76 -13.26 4.87
C GLN A 432 12.57 -11.84 4.35
N PHE A 433 13.02 -11.59 3.13
CA PHE A 433 12.96 -10.28 2.48
C PHE A 433 13.00 -10.45 0.95
N HIS A 434 12.56 -9.45 0.21
CA HIS A 434 12.72 -9.42 -1.24
C HIS A 434 12.94 -8.00 -1.77
N ASP A 435 13.27 -7.94 -3.05
CA ASP A 435 13.36 -6.71 -3.84
C ASP A 435 12.27 -6.77 -4.90
N ALA A 436 11.26 -5.89 -4.81
CA ALA A 436 10.16 -5.86 -5.76
C ALA A 436 10.63 -5.44 -7.17
N ALA A 437 11.63 -4.56 -7.26
CA ALA A 437 12.26 -4.12 -8.51
C ALA A 437 13.61 -4.81 -8.76
N TRP A 438 13.70 -6.11 -8.44
CA TRP A 438 14.93 -6.91 -8.50
C TRP A 438 15.83 -6.65 -9.73
N VAL A 439 17.07 -6.24 -9.45
CA VAL A 439 18.17 -6.16 -10.43
C VAL A 439 19.18 -7.27 -10.18
N ALA A 440 19.64 -7.91 -11.25
CA ALA A 440 20.62 -9.00 -11.19
C ALA A 440 21.98 -8.53 -10.64
N GLY A 441 22.50 -9.23 -9.62
CA GLY A 441 23.75 -8.87 -8.94
C GLY A 441 23.57 -8.04 -7.66
N SER A 442 22.33 -7.75 -7.26
CA SER A 442 22.03 -7.07 -5.99
C SER A 442 22.46 -7.90 -4.77
N THR A 443 22.82 -7.22 -3.67
CA THR A 443 23.22 -7.84 -2.40
C THR A 443 22.50 -7.23 -1.22
N ALA A 444 22.43 -7.95 -0.09
CA ALA A 444 21.80 -7.47 1.14
C ALA A 444 22.65 -7.71 2.39
N THR A 445 22.57 -6.78 3.33
CA THR A 445 23.03 -6.92 4.71
C THR A 445 21.82 -7.01 5.64
N VAL A 446 21.79 -8.03 6.50
CA VAL A 446 20.72 -8.25 7.48
C VAL A 446 21.29 -8.05 8.88
N ALA A 447 20.62 -7.23 9.69
CA ALA A 447 21.05 -6.86 11.03
C ALA A 447 19.90 -6.89 12.05
N VAL A 448 20.23 -7.08 13.32
CA VAL A 448 19.27 -7.17 14.43
C VAL A 448 19.65 -6.25 15.58
N GLY A 449 18.67 -5.68 16.28
CA GLY A 449 18.89 -4.79 17.42
C GLY A 449 17.72 -4.81 18.40
N MET A 450 17.96 -4.54 19.69
CA MET A 450 16.92 -4.56 20.72
C MET A 450 16.14 -3.23 20.83
N HIS A 451 16.54 -2.20 20.09
CA HIS A 451 15.89 -0.89 20.05
C HIS A 451 15.00 -0.74 18.80
N PRO A 452 13.95 0.10 18.84
CA PRO A 452 13.03 0.31 17.72
C PRO A 452 13.70 0.81 16.43
N PRO A 453 13.01 0.74 15.26
CA PRO A 453 13.49 1.26 13.99
C PRO A 453 14.06 2.69 14.08
N GLY A 454 15.10 2.96 13.30
CA GLY A 454 15.85 4.23 13.33
C GLY A 454 16.88 4.34 14.46
N SER A 455 16.86 3.45 15.46
CA SER A 455 17.83 3.45 16.56
C SER A 455 19.23 2.98 16.14
N ARG A 456 20.24 3.36 16.91
CA ARG A 456 21.59 2.78 16.85
C ARG A 456 21.61 1.40 17.55
N GLY A 457 22.69 0.63 17.35
CA GLY A 457 22.92 -0.65 18.05
C GLY A 457 22.48 -1.91 17.29
N TYR A 458 22.25 -1.82 15.97
CA TYR A 458 22.01 -3.00 15.13
C TYR A 458 23.32 -3.74 14.81
N VAL A 459 23.34 -5.05 15.03
CA VAL A 459 24.46 -5.95 14.74
C VAL A 459 24.15 -6.76 13.48
N ALA A 460 25.05 -6.76 12.49
CA ALA A 460 24.89 -7.56 11.28
C ALA A 460 25.00 -9.06 11.58
N ILE A 461 23.98 -9.83 11.18
CA ILE A 461 23.93 -11.29 11.27
C ILE A 461 24.24 -11.97 9.93
N ALA A 462 24.06 -11.25 8.82
CA ALA A 462 24.51 -11.63 7.49
C ALA A 462 24.93 -10.37 6.72
N LYS A 463 25.91 -10.51 5.83
CA LYS A 463 26.40 -9.46 4.92
C LYS A 463 26.54 -10.04 3.53
N ASP A 464 26.50 -9.16 2.53
CA ASP A 464 26.78 -9.47 1.13
C ASP A 464 25.97 -10.68 0.61
N VAL A 465 24.75 -10.84 1.13
CA VAL A 465 23.81 -11.92 0.77
C VAL A 465 23.35 -11.66 -0.66
N ALA A 466 23.74 -12.51 -1.61
CA ALA A 466 23.31 -12.39 -2.99
C ALA A 466 21.78 -12.49 -3.09
N VAL A 467 21.14 -11.50 -3.73
CA VAL A 467 19.69 -11.40 -3.84
C VAL A 467 19.22 -11.98 -5.16
N ALA A 468 18.48 -13.08 -5.08
CA ALA A 468 17.75 -13.67 -6.21
C ALA A 468 16.37 -13.00 -6.38
N LYS A 469 15.75 -13.17 -7.56
CA LYS A 469 14.38 -12.67 -7.79
C LYS A 469 13.37 -13.43 -6.92
N GLY A 470 12.53 -12.70 -6.18
CA GLY A 470 11.58 -13.26 -5.21
C GLY A 470 12.14 -13.27 -3.79
N THR A 471 11.63 -14.17 -2.94
CA THR A 471 11.97 -14.20 -1.50
C THR A 471 13.38 -14.74 -1.25
N ASN A 472 14.15 -14.00 -0.46
CA ASN A 472 15.50 -14.30 0.00
C ASN A 472 15.51 -14.45 1.53
N GLY A 473 16.40 -15.29 2.05
CA GLY A 473 16.42 -15.66 3.47
C GLY A 473 17.78 -15.51 4.15
N ALA A 474 17.81 -14.95 5.35
CA ALA A 474 18.98 -14.91 6.22
C ALA A 474 18.66 -15.51 7.60
N LYS A 475 19.48 -16.47 8.05
CA LYS A 475 19.26 -17.15 9.34
C LYS A 475 19.70 -16.26 10.51
N PHE A 476 18.76 -15.86 11.35
CA PHE A 476 19.04 -15.26 12.65
C PHE A 476 19.19 -16.37 13.69
N THR A 477 20.41 -16.58 14.21
CA THR A 477 20.66 -17.46 15.36
C THR A 477 21.00 -16.58 16.58
N LEU A 478 20.39 -16.86 17.73
CA LEU A 478 20.61 -16.06 18.95
C LEU A 478 22.06 -16.18 19.45
N GLY A 479 22.62 -17.40 19.45
CA GLY A 479 24.03 -17.64 19.79
C GLY A 479 24.41 -17.11 21.17
N SER A 480 25.36 -16.18 21.22
CA SER A 480 25.81 -15.50 22.44
C SER A 480 24.97 -14.26 22.83
N MET A 481 24.01 -13.85 21.99
CA MET A 481 23.12 -12.73 22.33
C MET A 481 22.16 -13.09 23.47
N ALA A 482 21.64 -12.07 24.17
CA ALA A 482 20.71 -12.26 25.26
C ALA A 482 19.28 -12.56 24.73
N PRO A 483 18.51 -13.47 25.36
CA PRO A 483 17.08 -13.61 25.07
C PRO A 483 16.34 -12.27 25.19
N GLY A 484 15.45 -11.95 24.25
CA GLY A 484 14.78 -10.65 24.22
C GLY A 484 14.02 -10.36 22.93
N ARG A 485 13.46 -9.14 22.85
CA ARG A 485 12.74 -8.59 21.68
C ARG A 485 13.76 -7.96 20.72
N TYR A 486 13.82 -8.46 19.49
CA TYR A 486 14.76 -8.01 18.46
C TYR A 486 14.04 -7.47 17.23
N TRP A 487 14.29 -6.21 16.90
CA TRP A 487 13.93 -5.63 15.62
C TRP A 487 14.93 -6.06 14.55
N VAL A 488 14.43 -6.36 13.36
CA VAL A 488 15.24 -6.70 12.19
C VAL A 488 15.30 -5.50 11.25
N LYS A 489 16.49 -5.25 10.71
CA LYS A 489 16.76 -4.26 9.66
C LYS A 489 17.46 -4.97 8.51
N VAL A 490 16.98 -4.74 7.29
CA VAL A 490 17.68 -5.15 6.07
C VAL A 490 18.14 -3.89 5.34
N THR A 491 19.33 -3.93 4.76
CA THR A 491 19.86 -2.93 3.82
C THR A 491 20.17 -3.65 2.52
N LEU A 492 19.49 -3.26 1.44
CA LEU A 492 19.60 -3.80 0.09
C LEU A 492 20.46 -2.86 -0.75
N ARG A 493 21.28 -3.41 -1.64
CA ARG A 493 22.15 -2.66 -2.56
C ARG A 493 22.05 -3.24 -3.98
N HIS A 494 21.85 -2.38 -4.98
CA HIS A 494 21.91 -2.74 -6.41
C HIS A 494 23.35 -2.61 -6.97
N PRO A 495 23.65 -3.18 -8.16
CA PRO A 495 24.98 -3.09 -8.77
C PRO A 495 25.46 -1.68 -9.12
N ASP A 496 24.54 -0.71 -9.28
CA ASP A 496 24.85 0.70 -9.50
C ASP A 496 25.36 1.42 -8.24
N GLY A 497 25.31 0.75 -7.08
CA GLY A 497 25.67 1.29 -5.78
C GLY A 497 24.52 1.99 -5.05
N SER A 498 23.30 1.98 -5.61
CA SER A 498 22.12 2.46 -4.89
C SER A 498 21.72 1.54 -3.75
N GLU A 499 21.12 2.11 -2.71
CA GLU A 499 20.70 1.37 -1.52
C GLU A 499 19.28 1.75 -1.06
N ALA A 500 18.59 0.77 -0.47
CA ALA A 500 17.38 0.94 0.33
C ALA A 500 17.57 0.30 1.71
N THR A 501 16.83 0.75 2.73
CA THR A 501 16.91 0.17 4.08
C THR A 501 15.53 0.15 4.74
N THR A 502 15.07 -1.05 5.04
CA THR A 502 13.72 -1.32 5.54
C THR A 502 13.81 -2.14 6.84
N TYR A 503 12.80 -2.00 7.70
CA TYR A 503 12.69 -2.74 8.96
C TYR A 503 11.55 -3.74 8.87
N ALA A 504 11.67 -4.84 9.62
CA ALA A 504 10.58 -5.80 9.80
C ALA A 504 9.35 -5.15 10.46
N ALA A 505 8.15 -5.50 9.98
CA ALA A 505 6.89 -4.93 10.46
C ALA A 505 6.55 -5.31 11.91
N ALA A 506 7.16 -6.38 12.43
CA ALA A 506 7.19 -6.72 13.85
C ALA A 506 8.62 -7.08 14.28
N PRO A 507 8.99 -6.94 15.56
CA PRO A 507 10.18 -7.57 16.09
C PRO A 507 9.95 -9.08 16.32
N VAL A 508 11.03 -9.82 16.59
CA VAL A 508 10.96 -11.23 17.02
C VAL A 508 11.44 -11.38 18.46
N VAL A 509 10.67 -12.11 19.28
CA VAL A 509 11.06 -12.52 20.64
C VAL A 509 11.90 -13.79 20.56
N MET A 510 13.21 -13.63 20.72
CA MET A 510 14.19 -14.71 20.70
C MET A 510 14.39 -15.30 22.08
N ARG A 511 14.35 -16.63 22.17
CA ARG A 511 14.59 -17.44 23.37
C ARG A 511 15.78 -18.37 23.14
N ARG A 512 16.38 -18.87 24.24
CA ARG A 512 17.32 -19.99 24.17
C ARG A 512 16.56 -21.29 23.88
#